data_AF-A0A444TZ53-F1
#
_entry.id   AF-A0A444TZ53-F1
#
_cell.length_a   1.000
_cell.length_b   1.000
_cell.length_c   1.000
_cell.angle_alpha   90.00
_cell.angle_beta   90.00
_cell.angle_gamma   90.00
#
_symmetry.space_group_name_H-M   'P 1'
#
loop_
_entity.id
_entity.type
_entity.pdbx_description
1 polymer ?
#
loop_
_entity_poly.entity_id
_entity_poly.type
_entity_poly.pdbx_seq_one_letter_code
_entity_poly.pdbx_strand_id
1 'polypeptide(L)'
;MDSKAGERFVEEAFPIIMEEAIRKATDVNEKVCEWQPPEELKQCLDLDLREGGEAPQQILKRCKDVIKYSVKTGHPRFFNQLYAGMDHYSLVARFITEAINPSVYTFEVSPTFVMIEEVILKKMSECVGWEEGGDGIFSPGGSISNMYAVNLARYKHCPSIKDEGLSGMPRLVMFTSEECHYSIGKAAAFLGIGTKNVYVVPADERHSGEPRFTTLAKLAINMLALPHTTAELEQVFFSDDPCKNRRKKSIVYTLQTF
;
A
#
# COMPACT_ATOMS: atom_id res chain seq x y z
N MET A 1 35.47 -13.86 -5.11
CA MET A 1 34.25 -14.60 -4.73
C MET A 1 34.20 -15.87 -5.55
N ASP A 2 33.88 -17.00 -4.95
CA ASP A 2 33.68 -18.28 -5.67
C ASP A 2 32.24 -18.31 -6.20
N SER A 3 32.03 -17.95 -7.46
CA SER A 3 30.69 -17.92 -8.08
C SER A 3 30.03 -19.30 -8.08
N LYS A 4 30.82 -20.38 -8.22
CA LYS A 4 30.31 -21.76 -8.21
C LYS A 4 29.84 -22.19 -6.83
N ALA A 5 30.41 -21.63 -5.75
CA ALA A 5 29.86 -21.84 -4.41
C ALA A 5 28.49 -21.15 -4.25
N GLY A 6 28.33 -19.96 -4.82
CA GLY A 6 27.04 -19.25 -4.81
C GLY A 6 25.94 -19.98 -5.57
N GLU A 7 26.23 -20.45 -6.79
CA GLU A 7 25.29 -21.24 -7.60
C GLU A 7 24.85 -22.52 -6.87
N ARG A 8 25.81 -23.29 -6.33
CA ARG A 8 25.52 -24.50 -5.54
C ARG A 8 24.65 -24.20 -4.33
N PHE A 9 24.89 -23.08 -3.64
CA PHE A 9 24.06 -22.70 -2.50
C PHE A 9 22.59 -22.46 -2.90
N VAL A 10 22.36 -21.78 -4.02
CA VAL A 10 20.99 -21.57 -4.55
C VAL A 10 20.34 -22.92 -4.91
N GLU A 11 21.08 -23.81 -5.58
CA GLU A 11 20.61 -25.16 -5.92
C GLU A 11 20.25 -25.99 -4.69
N GLU A 12 21.02 -25.88 -3.60
CA GLU A 12 20.75 -26.59 -2.34
C GLU A 12 19.61 -25.96 -1.53
N ALA A 13 19.42 -24.64 -1.62
CA ALA A 13 18.37 -23.91 -0.92
C ALA A 13 16.99 -24.11 -1.56
N PHE A 14 16.91 -24.25 -2.89
CA PHE A 14 15.63 -24.33 -3.59
C PHE A 14 14.77 -25.55 -3.18
N PRO A 15 15.32 -26.78 -3.02
CA PRO A 15 14.58 -27.91 -2.48
C PRO A 15 14.03 -27.66 -1.07
N ILE A 16 14.74 -26.91 -0.24
CA ILE A 16 14.28 -26.54 1.11
C ILE A 16 13.05 -25.62 0.99
N ILE A 17 13.10 -24.61 0.13
CA ILE A 17 11.97 -23.69 -0.11
C ILE A 17 10.76 -24.47 -0.64
N MET A 18 10.98 -25.34 -1.64
CA MET A 18 9.92 -26.16 -2.24
C MET A 18 9.20 -27.03 -1.21
N GLU A 19 9.95 -27.67 -0.33
CA GLU A 19 9.38 -28.57 0.67
C GLU A 19 8.77 -27.80 1.86
N GLU A 20 9.58 -26.97 2.52
CA GLU A 20 9.22 -26.39 3.82
C GLU A 20 8.33 -25.15 3.71
N ALA A 21 8.52 -24.33 2.66
CA ALA A 21 7.85 -23.05 2.49
C ALA A 21 6.71 -23.08 1.48
N ILE A 22 6.66 -24.05 0.55
CA ILE A 22 5.61 -24.14 -0.48
C ILE A 22 4.66 -25.31 -0.19
N ARG A 23 5.15 -26.55 -0.20
CA ARG A 23 4.30 -27.74 0.04
C ARG A 23 3.69 -27.73 1.44
N LYS A 24 4.52 -27.69 2.48
CA LYS A 24 4.03 -27.66 3.87
C LYS A 24 3.26 -26.40 4.23
N ALA A 25 3.47 -25.29 3.50
CA ALA A 25 2.70 -24.07 3.73
C ALA A 25 1.23 -24.19 3.39
N THR A 26 0.86 -25.13 2.51
CA THR A 26 -0.52 -25.29 2.04
C THR A 26 -1.17 -26.58 2.54
N ASP A 27 -0.42 -27.48 3.18
CA ASP A 27 -0.93 -28.70 3.80
C ASP A 27 -1.70 -28.39 5.09
N VAL A 28 -2.97 -28.77 5.14
CA VAL A 28 -3.87 -28.56 6.27
C VAL A 28 -3.55 -29.41 7.51
N ASN A 29 -2.66 -30.39 7.37
CA ASN A 29 -2.16 -31.22 8.47
C ASN A 29 -0.94 -30.60 9.16
N GLU A 30 -0.33 -29.58 8.55
CA GLU A 30 0.76 -28.80 9.14
C GLU A 30 0.22 -27.69 10.06
N LYS A 31 1.08 -27.17 10.94
CA LYS A 31 0.71 -26.05 11.81
C LYS A 31 0.76 -24.73 11.03
N VAL A 32 -0.24 -23.86 11.23
CA VAL A 32 -0.23 -22.48 10.69
C VAL A 32 0.98 -21.68 11.20
N CYS A 33 1.37 -21.88 12.45
CA CYS A 33 2.56 -21.29 13.05
C CYS A 33 3.13 -22.19 14.15
N GLU A 34 4.45 -22.23 14.27
CA GLU A 34 5.16 -22.81 15.40
C GLU A 34 5.50 -21.69 16.40
N TRP A 35 4.52 -21.32 17.23
CA TRP A 35 4.65 -20.19 18.14
C TRP A 35 5.81 -20.36 19.14
N GLN A 36 6.58 -19.30 19.31
CA GLN A 36 7.64 -19.16 20.32
C GLN A 36 7.59 -17.73 20.89
N PRO A 37 7.74 -17.53 22.21
CA PRO A 37 7.95 -16.21 22.78
C PRO A 37 9.20 -15.52 22.19
N PRO A 38 9.27 -14.17 22.12
CA PRO A 38 10.40 -13.47 21.52
C PRO A 38 11.77 -13.86 22.06
N GLU A 39 11.89 -14.06 23.38
CA GLU A 39 13.18 -14.45 23.99
C GLU A 39 13.59 -15.88 23.65
N GLU A 40 12.65 -16.81 23.54
CA GLU A 40 12.92 -18.20 23.13
C GLU A 40 13.22 -18.26 21.62
N LEU A 41 12.56 -17.44 20.80
CA LEU A 41 12.81 -17.37 19.37
C LEU A 41 14.20 -16.81 19.04
N LYS A 42 14.68 -15.81 19.78
CA LYS A 42 16.05 -15.30 19.66
C LYS A 42 17.08 -16.41 19.90
N GLN A 43 16.85 -17.25 20.92
CA GLN A 43 17.72 -18.39 21.21
C GLN A 43 17.63 -19.46 20.11
N CYS A 44 16.44 -19.71 19.56
CA CYS A 44 16.25 -20.64 18.45
C CYS A 44 16.98 -20.20 17.17
N LEU A 45 17.04 -18.89 16.89
CA LEU A 45 17.54 -18.36 15.63
C LEU A 45 19.00 -17.91 15.65
N ASP A 46 19.62 -17.72 16.82
CA ASP A 46 21.00 -17.21 16.98
C ASP A 46 21.27 -16.02 16.06
N LEU A 47 20.60 -14.89 16.30
CA LEU A 47 20.56 -13.73 15.40
C LEU A 47 21.78 -12.80 15.48
N ASP A 48 22.76 -13.13 16.33
CA ASP A 48 23.95 -12.28 16.52
C ASP A 48 24.84 -12.26 15.28
N LEU A 49 25.11 -11.05 14.78
CA LEU A 49 26.05 -10.84 13.67
C LEU A 49 27.49 -10.78 14.20
N ARG A 50 28.37 -11.58 13.60
CA ARG A 50 29.77 -11.76 14.02
C ARG A 50 30.71 -11.35 12.89
N GLU A 51 31.99 -11.12 13.20
CA GLU A 51 32.99 -10.69 12.19
C GLU A 51 33.28 -11.76 11.11
N GLY A 52 33.10 -13.04 11.43
CA GLY A 52 33.29 -14.15 10.51
C GLY A 52 32.00 -14.63 9.84
N GLY A 53 32.12 -15.15 8.61
CA GLY A 53 31.03 -15.86 7.95
C GLY A 53 30.83 -17.27 8.51
N GLU A 54 29.73 -17.91 8.12
CA GLU A 54 29.44 -19.30 8.46
C GLU A 54 29.55 -20.22 7.25
N ALA A 55 29.72 -21.52 7.51
CA ALA A 55 29.70 -22.53 6.46
C ALA A 55 28.33 -22.58 5.76
N PRO A 56 28.26 -22.84 4.43
CA PRO A 56 27.00 -22.91 3.70
C PRO A 56 25.94 -23.82 4.34
N GLN A 57 26.35 -24.95 4.91
CA GLN A 57 25.45 -25.90 5.58
C GLN A 57 24.77 -25.28 6.81
N GLN A 58 25.48 -24.42 7.53
CA GLN A 58 24.92 -23.69 8.67
C GLN A 58 23.91 -22.63 8.19
N ILE A 59 24.19 -21.94 7.08
CA ILE A 59 23.24 -21.00 6.47
C ILE A 59 21.98 -21.73 5.98
N LEU A 60 22.11 -22.90 5.32
CA LEU A 60 20.95 -23.70 4.91
C LEU A 60 20.09 -24.16 6.10
N LYS A 61 20.73 -24.49 7.24
CA LYS A 61 20.02 -24.77 8.49
C LYS A 61 19.25 -23.54 8.96
N ARG A 62 19.88 -22.35 8.95
CA ARG A 62 19.20 -21.08 9.29
C ARG A 62 18.01 -20.80 8.36
N CYS A 63 18.12 -21.07 7.06
CA CYS A 63 16.98 -20.96 6.14
C CYS A 63 15.81 -21.84 6.57
N LYS A 64 16.06 -23.10 6.96
CA LYS A 64 15.03 -24.01 7.51
C LYS A 64 14.43 -23.47 8.80
N ASP A 65 15.25 -22.99 9.72
CA ASP A 65 14.78 -22.47 11.01
C ASP A 65 13.91 -21.22 10.81
N VAL A 66 14.31 -20.30 9.92
CA VAL A 66 13.49 -19.13 9.55
C VAL A 66 12.13 -19.57 9.00
N ILE A 67 12.09 -20.54 8.07
CA ILE A 67 10.83 -21.04 7.50
C ILE A 67 9.97 -21.71 8.59
N LYS A 68 10.58 -22.53 9.44
CA LYS A 68 9.89 -23.30 10.50
C LYS A 68 9.18 -22.39 11.49
N TYR A 69 9.86 -21.33 11.95
CA TYR A 69 9.33 -20.43 12.97
C TYR A 69 8.54 -19.24 12.39
N SER A 70 8.49 -19.11 11.06
CA SER A 70 7.64 -18.12 10.40
C SER A 70 6.18 -18.58 10.34
N VAL A 71 5.26 -17.61 10.33
CA VAL A 71 3.83 -17.88 10.10
C VAL A 71 3.62 -18.30 8.63
N LYS A 72 2.93 -19.42 8.41
CA LYS A 72 2.59 -19.92 7.07
C LYS A 72 1.37 -19.17 6.53
N THR A 73 1.56 -17.96 5.99
CA THR A 73 0.44 -17.14 5.46
C THR A 73 -0.26 -17.76 4.25
N GLY A 74 0.39 -18.71 3.58
CA GLY A 74 -0.20 -19.52 2.51
C GLY A 74 -1.17 -20.61 2.99
N HIS A 75 -1.22 -20.86 4.31
CA HIS A 75 -2.01 -21.95 4.86
C HIS A 75 -3.52 -21.67 4.72
N PRO A 76 -4.35 -22.65 4.25
CA PRO A 76 -5.78 -22.44 4.04
C PRO A 76 -6.58 -22.03 5.28
N ARG A 77 -6.01 -22.24 6.47
CA ARG A 77 -6.59 -21.83 7.77
C ARG A 77 -5.97 -20.55 8.35
N PHE A 78 -5.22 -19.79 7.57
CA PHE A 78 -4.71 -18.48 7.96
C PHE A 78 -5.72 -17.39 7.60
N PHE A 79 -6.37 -16.80 8.61
CA PHE A 79 -7.40 -15.76 8.45
C PHE A 79 -7.10 -14.48 9.23
N ASN A 80 -5.84 -14.27 9.60
CA ASN A 80 -5.46 -13.20 10.53
C ASN A 80 -5.31 -11.82 9.85
N GLN A 81 -5.11 -11.79 8.54
CA GLN A 81 -4.80 -10.57 7.79
C GLN A 81 -5.70 -10.44 6.58
N LEU A 82 -5.73 -9.26 5.97
CA LEU A 82 -6.43 -8.99 4.71
C LEU A 82 -5.71 -9.56 3.47
N TYR A 83 -4.75 -10.46 3.69
CA TYR A 83 -4.10 -11.26 2.67
C TYR A 83 -3.91 -12.69 3.21
N ALA A 84 -4.02 -13.68 2.33
CA ALA A 84 -3.79 -15.09 2.66
C ALA A 84 -3.55 -15.88 1.36
N GLY A 85 -3.08 -17.12 1.51
CA GLY A 85 -2.87 -18.02 0.39
C GLY A 85 -1.56 -17.79 -0.34
N MET A 86 -1.33 -18.63 -1.35
CA MET A 86 -0.13 -18.62 -2.18
C MET A 86 -0.51 -18.88 -3.63
N ASP A 87 -0.44 -17.83 -4.44
CA ASP A 87 -0.57 -17.97 -5.89
C ASP A 87 0.80 -18.36 -6.48
N HIS A 88 0.84 -19.55 -7.08
CA HIS A 88 2.09 -20.14 -7.57
C HIS A 88 2.68 -19.37 -8.75
N TYR A 89 1.84 -18.77 -9.60
CA TYR A 89 2.30 -17.96 -10.74
C TYR A 89 2.95 -16.66 -10.26
N SER A 90 2.30 -15.97 -9.31
CA SER A 90 2.85 -14.79 -8.64
C SER A 90 4.14 -15.10 -7.90
N LEU A 91 4.26 -16.29 -7.29
CA LEU A 91 5.48 -16.71 -6.62
C LEU A 91 6.65 -16.88 -7.60
N VAL A 92 6.43 -17.50 -8.76
CA VAL A 92 7.47 -17.59 -9.80
C VAL A 92 7.85 -16.20 -10.32
N ALA A 93 6.87 -15.31 -10.54
CA ALA A 93 7.15 -13.93 -10.94
C ALA A 93 7.99 -13.18 -9.89
N ARG A 94 7.77 -13.43 -8.60
CA ARG A 94 8.61 -12.90 -7.51
C ARG A 94 10.02 -13.45 -7.57
N PHE A 95 10.22 -14.75 -7.78
CA PHE A 95 11.57 -15.31 -7.94
C PHE A 95 12.31 -14.72 -9.14
N ILE A 96 11.64 -14.51 -10.26
CA ILE A 96 12.21 -13.84 -11.43
C ILE A 96 12.61 -12.40 -11.10
N THR A 97 11.72 -11.67 -10.42
CA THR A 97 11.96 -10.27 -10.02
C THR A 97 13.18 -10.17 -9.10
N GLU A 98 13.29 -11.02 -8.08
CA GLU A 98 14.42 -11.04 -7.15
C GLU A 98 15.74 -11.48 -7.82
N ALA A 99 15.67 -12.40 -8.78
CA ALA A 99 16.86 -12.85 -9.53
C ALA A 99 17.41 -11.76 -10.47
N ILE A 100 16.52 -10.96 -11.08
CA ILE A 100 16.90 -9.85 -11.96
C ILE A 100 17.28 -8.60 -11.15
N ASN A 101 16.66 -8.42 -9.99
CA ASN A 101 16.84 -7.28 -9.08
C ASN A 101 16.73 -5.90 -9.77
N PRO A 102 15.61 -5.61 -10.46
CA PRO A 102 15.45 -4.38 -11.23
C PRO A 102 15.17 -3.17 -10.34
N SER A 103 15.39 -1.98 -10.89
CA SER A 103 14.88 -0.73 -10.33
C SER A 103 14.08 0.02 -11.41
N VAL A 104 12.79 0.21 -11.16
CA VAL A 104 11.84 0.76 -12.13
C VAL A 104 11.84 2.29 -12.08
N TYR A 105 12.95 2.90 -12.51
CA TYR A 105 13.07 4.36 -12.59
C TYR A 105 13.05 4.90 -14.03
N THR A 106 13.67 4.19 -14.97
CA THR A 106 13.63 4.52 -16.40
C THR A 106 13.48 3.27 -17.25
N PHE A 107 13.03 3.48 -18.48
CA PHE A 107 12.92 2.42 -19.48
C PHE A 107 14.27 1.76 -19.80
N GLU A 108 15.39 2.51 -19.79
CA GLU A 108 16.72 1.99 -20.15
C GLU A 108 17.15 0.81 -19.28
N VAL A 109 16.83 0.85 -17.98
CA VAL A 109 17.28 -0.17 -17.02
C VAL A 109 16.22 -1.18 -16.61
N SER A 110 14.96 -0.95 -16.96
CA SER A 110 13.84 -1.83 -16.61
C SER A 110 12.76 -1.83 -17.70
N PRO A 111 13.13 -2.06 -18.98
CA PRO A 111 12.22 -1.86 -20.12
C PRO A 111 10.99 -2.76 -20.01
N THR A 112 11.19 -4.03 -19.64
CA THR A 112 10.09 -5.00 -19.50
C THR A 112 9.15 -4.65 -18.35
N PHE A 113 9.69 -4.22 -17.20
CA PHE A 113 8.87 -3.89 -16.02
C PHE A 113 8.08 -2.59 -16.22
N VAL A 114 8.65 -1.59 -16.89
CA VAL A 114 7.93 -0.35 -17.27
C VAL A 114 6.74 -0.67 -18.17
N MET A 115 6.93 -1.50 -19.21
CA MET A 115 5.82 -1.87 -20.10
C MET A 115 4.74 -2.70 -19.40
N ILE A 116 5.13 -3.62 -18.50
CA ILE A 116 4.18 -4.41 -17.71
C ILE A 116 3.36 -3.50 -16.79
N GLU A 117 4.01 -2.56 -16.10
CA GLU A 117 3.33 -1.62 -15.21
C GLU A 117 2.30 -0.76 -15.97
N GLU A 118 2.66 -0.22 -17.14
CA GLU A 118 1.75 0.54 -18.01
C GLU A 118 0.49 -0.27 -18.37
N VAL A 119 0.66 -1.53 -18.80
CA VAL A 119 -0.45 -2.41 -19.18
C VAL A 119 -1.36 -2.71 -17.98
N ILE A 120 -0.78 -2.98 -16.81
CA ILE A 120 -1.55 -3.27 -15.61
C ILE A 120 -2.33 -2.04 -15.14
N LEU A 121 -1.69 -0.86 -15.09
CA LEU A 121 -2.35 0.38 -14.68
C LEU A 121 -3.49 0.76 -15.61
N LYS A 122 -3.29 0.60 -16.91
CA LYS A 122 -4.37 0.75 -17.90
C LYS A 122 -5.51 -0.21 -17.61
N LYS A 123 -5.21 -1.50 -17.36
CA LYS A 123 -6.25 -2.49 -17.07
C LYS A 123 -7.01 -2.19 -15.78
N MET A 124 -6.32 -1.72 -14.74
CA MET A 124 -6.94 -1.29 -13.48
C MET A 124 -7.85 -0.08 -13.71
N SER A 125 -7.43 0.89 -14.51
CA SER A 125 -8.26 2.06 -14.87
C SER A 125 -9.54 1.67 -15.60
N GLU A 126 -9.46 0.69 -16.52
CA GLU A 126 -10.64 0.10 -17.15
C GLU A 126 -11.58 -0.57 -16.14
N CYS A 127 -11.05 -1.30 -15.16
CA CYS A 127 -11.85 -1.93 -14.10
C CYS A 127 -12.54 -0.92 -13.18
N VAL A 128 -11.94 0.26 -12.97
CA VAL A 128 -12.58 1.37 -12.24
C VAL A 128 -13.69 2.03 -13.07
N GLY A 129 -13.65 1.90 -14.40
CA GLY A 129 -14.62 2.49 -15.33
C GLY A 129 -14.21 3.87 -15.87
N TRP A 130 -12.92 4.20 -15.88
CA TRP A 130 -12.42 5.45 -16.46
C TRP A 130 -12.29 5.34 -17.98
N GLU A 131 -13.26 5.89 -18.71
CA GLU A 131 -13.36 5.79 -20.18
C GLU A 131 -12.28 6.58 -20.92
N GLU A 132 -11.86 7.73 -20.39
CA GLU A 132 -10.79 8.56 -20.96
C GLU A 132 -9.38 8.05 -20.60
N GLY A 133 -9.30 6.93 -19.87
CA GLY A 133 -8.08 6.42 -19.27
C GLY A 133 -7.72 7.12 -17.96
N GLY A 134 -6.54 6.80 -17.42
CA GLY A 134 -6.04 7.34 -16.17
C GLY A 134 -4.52 7.27 -16.11
N ASP A 135 -3.97 7.86 -15.07
CA ASP A 135 -2.54 7.80 -14.74
C ASP A 135 -2.37 7.21 -13.34
N GLY A 136 -1.21 6.59 -13.09
CA GLY A 136 -0.96 5.90 -11.83
C GLY A 136 0.47 5.40 -11.71
N ILE A 137 0.81 4.98 -10.50
CA ILE A 137 2.08 4.33 -10.17
C ILE A 137 1.81 3.25 -9.12
N PHE A 138 2.60 2.17 -9.13
CA PHE A 138 2.63 1.27 -7.98
C PHE A 138 3.39 1.93 -6.84
N SER A 139 2.86 1.80 -5.62
CA SER A 139 3.47 2.35 -4.41
C SER A 139 3.73 1.24 -3.39
N PRO A 140 4.67 1.42 -2.45
CA PRO A 140 4.99 0.42 -1.43
C PRO A 140 3.90 0.39 -0.33
N GLY A 141 2.71 -0.07 -0.71
CA GLY A 141 1.54 -0.26 0.15
C GLY A 141 0.52 0.88 0.09
N GLY A 142 -0.76 0.54 0.29
CA GLY A 142 -1.88 1.48 0.15
C GLY A 142 -1.83 2.72 1.05
N SER A 143 -1.07 2.68 2.16
CA SER A 143 -0.84 3.87 3.00
C SER A 143 -0.08 4.96 2.25
N ILE A 144 0.91 4.58 1.43
CA ILE A 144 1.67 5.53 0.60
C ILE A 144 0.83 5.96 -0.61
N SER A 145 0.04 5.07 -1.20
CA SER A 145 -0.95 5.47 -2.24
C SER A 145 -1.90 6.55 -1.74
N ASN A 146 -2.44 6.41 -0.53
CA ASN A 146 -3.28 7.44 0.10
C ASN A 146 -2.50 8.76 0.28
N MET A 147 -1.23 8.70 0.70
CA MET A 147 -0.40 9.88 0.84
C MET A 147 -0.13 10.57 -0.50
N TYR A 148 0.11 9.81 -1.58
CA TYR A 148 0.19 10.35 -2.94
C TYR A 148 -1.10 11.04 -3.34
N ALA A 149 -2.27 10.42 -3.09
CA ALA A 149 -3.56 11.01 -3.40
C ALA A 149 -3.77 12.36 -2.68
N VAL A 150 -3.47 12.45 -1.37
CA VAL A 150 -3.55 13.72 -0.62
C VAL A 150 -2.60 14.75 -1.21
N ASN A 151 -1.36 14.36 -1.51
CA ASN A 151 -0.35 15.27 -2.04
C ASN A 151 -0.72 15.78 -3.46
N LEU A 152 -1.25 14.92 -4.32
CA LEU A 152 -1.72 15.28 -5.66
C LEU A 152 -2.91 16.23 -5.60
N ALA A 153 -3.90 15.95 -4.76
CA ALA A 153 -5.05 16.84 -4.58
C ALA A 153 -4.63 18.21 -4.02
N ARG A 154 -3.67 18.22 -3.08
CA ARG A 154 -3.04 19.45 -2.56
C ARG A 154 -2.33 20.24 -3.67
N TYR A 155 -1.51 19.56 -4.48
CA TYR A 155 -0.79 20.19 -5.59
C TYR A 155 -1.75 20.72 -6.67
N LYS A 156 -2.78 19.95 -7.03
CA LYS A 156 -3.81 20.38 -7.98
C LYS A 156 -4.54 21.64 -7.49
N HIS A 157 -4.81 21.73 -6.18
CA HIS A 157 -5.48 22.87 -5.58
C HIS A 157 -4.58 24.11 -5.49
N CYS A 158 -3.34 23.95 -5.02
CA CYS A 158 -2.39 25.04 -4.90
C CYS A 158 -0.98 24.55 -5.28
N PRO A 159 -0.58 24.69 -6.55
CA PRO A 159 0.71 24.20 -7.03
C PRO A 159 1.91 24.85 -6.35
N SER A 160 1.79 26.12 -5.92
CA SER A 160 2.88 26.85 -5.26
C SER A 160 3.32 26.22 -3.94
N ILE A 161 2.50 25.37 -3.30
CA ILE A 161 2.87 24.58 -2.11
C ILE A 161 4.14 23.78 -2.34
N LYS A 162 4.37 23.32 -3.57
CA LYS A 162 5.55 22.52 -3.92
C LYS A 162 6.85 23.27 -3.60
N ASP A 163 6.87 24.58 -3.82
CA ASP A 163 8.06 25.41 -3.69
C ASP A 163 8.03 26.28 -2.42
N GLU A 164 6.87 26.83 -2.08
CA GLU A 164 6.67 27.77 -0.95
C GLU A 164 6.34 27.08 0.38
N GLY A 165 5.95 25.81 0.32
CA GLY A 165 5.44 25.07 1.49
C GLY A 165 4.06 25.56 1.94
N LEU A 166 3.67 25.22 3.16
CA LEU A 166 2.34 25.54 3.73
C LEU A 166 2.32 26.84 4.54
N SER A 167 3.46 27.50 4.72
CA SER A 167 3.54 28.74 5.51
C SER A 167 2.82 29.88 4.79
N GLY A 168 2.06 30.69 5.53
CA GLY A 168 1.30 31.81 4.97
C GLY A 168 0.05 31.42 4.18
N MET A 169 -0.21 30.12 4.03
CA MET A 169 -1.41 29.62 3.35
C MET A 169 -2.63 29.57 4.25
N PRO A 170 -3.84 29.64 3.67
CA PRO A 170 -5.06 29.27 4.37
C PRO A 170 -4.98 27.82 4.86
N ARG A 171 -5.65 27.56 5.98
CA ARG A 171 -5.73 26.23 6.57
C ARG A 171 -6.42 25.25 5.62
N LEU A 172 -5.68 24.22 5.19
CA LEU A 172 -6.23 23.09 4.45
C LEU A 172 -6.97 22.14 5.38
N VAL A 173 -8.06 21.56 4.90
CA VAL A 173 -8.85 20.56 5.63
C VAL A 173 -9.15 19.36 4.74
N MET A 174 -9.20 18.18 5.35
CA MET A 174 -9.52 16.91 4.71
C MET A 174 -10.74 16.30 5.39
N PHE A 175 -11.53 15.53 4.64
CA PHE A 175 -12.67 14.78 5.17
C PHE A 175 -12.48 13.29 4.92
N THR A 176 -12.85 12.46 5.87
CA THR A 176 -12.79 10.99 5.74
C THR A 176 -13.81 10.32 6.66
N SER A 177 -14.10 9.03 6.43
CA SER A 177 -15.00 8.24 7.27
C SER A 177 -14.41 7.96 8.65
N GLU A 178 -15.23 7.75 9.67
CA GLU A 178 -14.77 7.25 10.98
C GLU A 178 -14.16 5.85 10.90
N GLU A 179 -14.61 5.05 9.93
CA GLU A 179 -14.10 3.72 9.62
C GLU A 179 -12.95 3.73 8.60
N CYS A 180 -12.38 4.91 8.28
CA CYS A 180 -11.29 4.99 7.32
C CYS A 180 -10.01 4.34 7.85
N HIS A 181 -9.12 3.95 6.94
CA HIS A 181 -7.81 3.45 7.34
C HIS A 181 -6.99 4.56 8.00
N TYR A 182 -6.32 4.23 9.11
CA TYR A 182 -5.52 5.17 9.91
C TYR A 182 -4.44 5.92 9.11
N SER A 183 -4.09 5.45 7.91
CA SER A 183 -3.14 6.13 7.03
C SER A 183 -3.56 7.54 6.63
N ILE A 184 -4.85 7.88 6.62
CA ILE A 184 -5.31 9.24 6.29
C ILE A 184 -4.80 10.25 7.33
N GLY A 185 -4.95 9.92 8.62
CA GLY A 185 -4.38 10.72 9.70
C GLY A 185 -2.85 10.80 9.63
N LYS A 186 -2.18 9.68 9.31
CA LYS A 186 -0.72 9.66 9.10
C LYS A 186 -0.29 10.56 7.94
N ALA A 187 -0.99 10.52 6.81
CA ALA A 187 -0.72 11.36 5.65
C ALA A 187 -0.90 12.85 6.00
N ALA A 188 -1.96 13.21 6.72
CA ALA A 188 -2.17 14.59 7.16
C ALA A 188 -1.05 15.09 8.08
N ALA A 189 -0.60 14.29 9.04
CA ALA A 189 0.54 14.62 9.89
C ALA A 189 1.83 14.78 9.06
N PHE A 190 2.13 13.79 8.22
CA PHE A 190 3.37 13.72 7.45
C PHE A 190 3.49 14.83 6.41
N LEU A 191 2.39 15.19 5.74
CA LEU A 191 2.37 16.23 4.72
C LEU A 191 2.28 17.66 5.32
N GLY A 192 2.29 17.82 6.64
CA GLY A 192 2.24 19.12 7.31
C GLY A 192 0.85 19.76 7.36
N ILE A 193 -0.21 19.03 7.02
CA ILE A 193 -1.61 19.49 7.12
C ILE A 193 -2.05 19.47 8.60
N GLY A 194 -1.60 18.48 9.37
CA GLY A 194 -1.92 18.29 10.77
C GLY A 194 -3.22 17.51 11.01
N THR A 195 -3.20 16.57 11.96
CA THR A 195 -4.33 15.65 12.22
C THR A 195 -5.59 16.34 12.71
N LYS A 196 -5.48 17.50 13.37
CA LYS A 196 -6.64 18.34 13.76
C LYS A 196 -7.41 18.92 12.57
N ASN A 197 -6.85 18.83 11.37
CA ASN A 197 -7.49 19.27 10.12
C ASN A 197 -8.05 18.10 9.31
N VAL A 198 -8.08 16.89 9.87
CA VAL A 198 -8.81 15.73 9.32
C VAL A 198 -10.15 15.65 10.03
N TYR A 199 -11.20 16.02 9.32
CA TYR A 199 -12.57 16.02 9.80
C TYR A 199 -13.21 14.66 9.52
N VAL A 200 -13.51 13.95 10.59
CA VAL A 200 -14.10 12.61 10.52
C VAL A 200 -15.61 12.72 10.36
N VAL A 201 -16.15 11.97 9.41
CA VAL A 201 -17.58 11.86 9.14
C VAL A 201 -18.11 10.54 9.71
N PRO A 202 -19.16 10.57 10.54
CA PRO A 202 -19.75 9.36 11.10
C PRO A 202 -20.20 8.37 10.03
N ALA A 203 -19.98 7.08 10.25
CA ALA A 203 -20.50 6.00 9.43
C ALA A 203 -21.99 5.79 9.76
N ASP A 204 -22.72 5.17 8.84
CA ASP A 204 -24.10 4.77 9.11
C ASP A 204 -24.15 3.41 9.83
N GLU A 205 -25.34 3.02 10.30
CA GLU A 205 -25.55 1.77 11.06
C GLU A 205 -25.13 0.49 10.29
N ARG A 206 -24.95 0.58 8.96
CA ARG A 206 -24.51 -0.55 8.13
C ARG A 206 -22.99 -0.69 8.12
N HIS A 207 -22.26 0.24 8.75
CA HIS A 207 -20.80 0.33 8.76
C HIS A 207 -20.21 0.23 7.34
N SER A 208 -20.96 0.66 6.30
CA SER A 208 -20.66 0.31 4.91
C SER A 208 -19.43 1.02 4.34
N GLY A 209 -18.64 1.74 5.15
CA GLY A 209 -17.47 2.52 4.71
C GLY A 209 -17.79 3.68 3.78
N GLU A 210 -18.98 3.69 3.17
CA GLU A 210 -19.57 4.74 2.37
C GLU A 210 -20.37 5.69 3.27
N PRO A 211 -19.78 6.77 3.78
CA PRO A 211 -20.61 7.91 4.15
C PRO A 211 -21.36 8.29 2.87
N ARG A 212 -22.70 8.27 2.90
CA ARG A 212 -23.48 8.76 1.75
C ARG A 212 -22.86 10.09 1.35
N PHE A 213 -22.48 10.27 0.08
CA PHE A 213 -21.84 11.51 -0.40
C PHE A 213 -22.63 12.76 0.05
N THR A 214 -23.95 12.62 0.14
CA THR A 214 -24.86 13.61 0.73
C THR A 214 -24.52 14.02 2.17
N THR A 215 -24.04 13.13 3.04
CA THR A 215 -23.59 13.43 4.40
C THR A 215 -22.24 14.15 4.42
N LEU A 216 -21.26 13.69 3.62
CA LEU A 216 -19.97 14.37 3.43
C LEU A 216 -20.17 15.80 2.88
N ALA A 217 -21.00 15.94 1.84
CA ALA A 217 -21.33 17.21 1.24
C ALA A 217 -22.12 18.12 2.20
N LYS A 218 -23.08 17.59 2.97
CA LYS A 218 -23.80 18.36 4.01
C LYS A 218 -22.88 18.84 5.13
N LEU A 219 -21.95 18.01 5.60
CA LEU A 219 -20.95 18.39 6.60
C LEU A 219 -19.99 19.45 6.05
N ALA A 220 -19.52 19.29 4.82
CA ALA A 220 -18.71 20.31 4.15
C ALA A 220 -19.46 21.63 4.04
N ILE A 221 -20.74 21.64 3.61
CA ILE A 221 -21.58 22.85 3.53
C ILE A 221 -21.73 23.51 4.90
N ASN A 222 -22.09 22.74 5.92
CA ASN A 222 -22.38 23.25 7.27
C ASN A 222 -21.12 23.78 7.97
N MET A 223 -19.99 23.08 7.88
CA MET A 223 -18.74 23.49 8.54
C MET A 223 -18.01 24.61 7.79
N LEU A 224 -18.17 24.67 6.46
CA LEU A 224 -17.51 25.68 5.64
C LEU A 224 -18.40 26.91 5.40
N ALA A 225 -19.63 26.94 5.90
CA ALA A 225 -20.63 28.00 5.65
C ALA A 225 -20.67 28.36 4.15
N LEU A 226 -20.60 27.34 3.30
CA LEU A 226 -20.61 27.53 1.85
C LEU A 226 -22.03 27.95 1.45
N PRO A 227 -22.21 29.00 0.63
CA PRO A 227 -23.53 29.44 0.15
C PRO A 227 -24.25 28.44 -0.77
N HIS A 228 -23.73 27.22 -0.93
CA HIS A 228 -24.19 26.27 -1.93
C HIS A 228 -25.06 25.19 -1.31
N THR A 229 -26.11 24.78 -2.03
CA THR A 229 -26.96 23.65 -1.64
C THR A 229 -26.25 22.32 -1.91
N THR A 230 -26.69 21.23 -1.29
CA THR A 230 -26.11 19.88 -1.51
C THR A 230 -26.15 19.48 -2.99
N ALA A 231 -27.22 19.84 -3.70
CA ALA A 231 -27.39 19.61 -5.13
C ALA A 231 -26.46 20.47 -6.00
N GLU A 232 -26.15 21.70 -5.59
CA GLU A 232 -25.17 22.56 -6.29
C GLU A 232 -23.75 22.04 -6.16
N LEU A 233 -23.39 21.50 -4.99
CA LEU A 233 -22.10 20.84 -4.81
C LEU A 233 -22.01 19.55 -5.62
N GLU A 234 -23.07 18.73 -5.67
CA GLU A 234 -23.12 17.57 -6.57
C GLU A 234 -22.87 18.02 -8.03
N GLN A 235 -23.52 19.07 -8.52
CA GLN A 235 -23.24 19.60 -9.86
C GLN A 235 -21.81 20.13 -10.02
N VAL A 236 -21.24 20.86 -9.05
CA VAL A 236 -19.85 21.36 -9.12
C VAL A 236 -18.83 20.21 -9.07
N PHE A 237 -19.13 19.10 -8.40
CA PHE A 237 -18.27 17.93 -8.32
C PHE A 237 -18.42 16.96 -9.51
N PHE A 238 -19.49 17.10 -10.32
CA PHE A 238 -19.77 16.29 -11.52
C PHE A 238 -19.92 17.13 -12.81
N SER A 239 -19.49 18.39 -12.83
CA SER A 239 -19.57 19.29 -14.01
C SER A 239 -18.18 19.55 -14.59
N ASP A 240 -18.04 19.31 -15.90
CA ASP A 240 -16.81 19.48 -16.69
C ASP A 240 -16.37 20.94 -16.95
N ASP A 241 -16.84 21.95 -16.19
CA ASP A 241 -16.54 23.37 -16.48
C ASP A 241 -15.58 24.01 -15.45
N PRO A 242 -14.29 24.24 -15.81
CA PRO A 242 -13.25 24.69 -14.87
C PRO A 242 -13.36 26.16 -14.44
N CYS A 243 -14.26 26.96 -15.04
CA CYS A 243 -14.14 28.43 -15.01
C CYS A 243 -14.90 29.16 -13.89
N LYS A 244 -15.72 28.50 -13.05
CA LYS A 244 -16.63 29.21 -12.13
C LYS A 244 -16.19 29.37 -10.65
N ASN A 245 -15.04 28.84 -10.21
CA ASN A 245 -14.75 28.70 -8.78
C ASN A 245 -13.55 29.51 -8.22
N ARG A 246 -13.59 30.85 -8.27
CA ARG A 246 -12.50 31.72 -7.73
C ARG A 246 -12.66 32.22 -6.29
N ARG A 247 -13.72 31.88 -5.56
CA ARG A 247 -13.86 32.21 -4.13
C ARG A 247 -14.69 31.15 -3.42
N LYS A 248 -14.06 30.20 -2.71
CA LYS A 248 -14.62 29.44 -1.57
C LYS A 248 -13.60 28.42 -1.05
N LYS A 249 -13.73 28.10 0.25
CA LYS A 249 -12.80 27.31 1.08
C LYS A 249 -12.41 25.97 0.43
N SER A 250 -11.12 25.67 0.54
CA SER A 250 -10.42 24.58 -0.15
C SER A 250 -10.71 23.21 0.47
N ILE A 251 -11.30 22.30 -0.31
CA ILE A 251 -11.57 20.91 0.10
C ILE A 251 -10.68 19.98 -0.73
N VAL A 252 -9.95 19.09 -0.04
CA VAL A 252 -9.21 17.99 -0.63
C VAL A 252 -9.90 16.68 -0.24
N TYR A 253 -10.39 15.93 -1.24
CA TYR A 253 -10.92 14.58 -1.04
C TYR A 253 -9.88 13.55 -1.46
N THR A 254 -9.78 12.48 -0.68
CA THR A 254 -9.11 11.24 -1.08
C THR A 254 -10.13 10.12 -1.03
N LEU A 255 -10.50 9.60 -2.20
CA LEU A 255 -11.18 8.31 -2.31
C LEU A 255 -10.13 7.24 -2.04
N GLN A 256 -10.30 6.51 -0.95
CA GLN A 256 -9.51 5.33 -0.66
C GLN A 256 -10.09 4.19 -1.50
N THR A 257 -9.39 3.79 -2.56
CA THR A 257 -9.66 2.52 -3.24
C THR A 257 -9.05 1.41 -2.38
N PHE A 258 -9.88 0.40 -2.08
CA PHE A 258 -9.47 -0.83 -1.37
C PHE A 258 -8.56 -1.69 -2.25
#